data_AF-A0A7Z9JFD9-F1
#
_entry.id   AF-A0A7Z9JFD9-F1
#
_cell.length_a   1.000
_cell.length_b   1.000
_cell.length_c   1.000
_cell.angle_alpha   90.00
_cell.angle_beta   90.00
_cell.angle_gamma   90.00
#
_symmetry.space_group_name_H-M   'P 1'
#
loop_
_entity.id
_entity.type
_entity.pdbx_description
1 polymer ?
#
loop_
_entity_poly.entity_id
_entity_poly.type
_entity_poly.pdbx_seq_one_letter_code
_entity_poly.pdbx_strand_id
1 'polypeptide(L)' 'MNTSCSVVHYDSESGEYKDVQVESLATWWWENGSKKTERYYKNGLEDGLENGFRKEWNEDRKLTLEGNFVDGVEEIN' A
#
# COMPACT_ATOMS: atom_id res chain seq x y z
N MET A 1 2.84 -1.02 -19.90
CA MET A 1 2.97 -0.83 -18.44
C MET A 1 2.33 -2.01 -17.72
N ASN A 2 3.12 -2.81 -17.00
CA ASN A 2 2.62 -3.96 -16.26
C ASN A 2 2.26 -3.51 -14.85
N THR A 3 1.00 -3.71 -14.45
CA THR A 3 0.50 -3.37 -13.11
C THR A 3 -0.11 -4.62 -12.51
N SER A 4 0.23 -4.91 -11.26
CA SER A 4 -0.44 -5.92 -10.43
C SER A 4 -1.08 -5.22 -9.25
N CYS A 5 -2.32 -5.57 -8.92
CA CYS A 5 -3.00 -5.13 -7.72
C CYS A 5 -3.48 -6.36 -6.96
N SER A 6 -3.20 -6.42 -5.68
CA SER A 6 -3.68 -7.45 -4.76
C SER A 6 -4.46 -6.77 -3.64
N VAL A 7 -5.64 -7.29 -3.33
CA VAL A 7 -6.47 -6.83 -2.22
C VAL A 7 -6.65 -8.00 -1.27
N VAL A 8 -6.36 -7.79 -0.01
CA VAL A 8 -6.50 -8.76 1.08
C VAL A 8 -7.57 -8.25 2.04
N HIS A 9 -8.52 -9.11 2.36
CA HIS A 9 -9.58 -8.85 3.32
C HIS A 9 -9.28 -9.65 4.58
N TYR A 10 -9.24 -8.97 5.73
CA TYR A 10 -9.14 -9.59 7.04
C TYR A 10 -10.45 -9.35 7.78
N ASP A 11 -11.16 -10.43 8.09
CA ASP A 11 -12.32 -10.41 8.98
C ASP A 11 -11.82 -10.70 10.41
N SER A 12 -11.91 -9.72 11.32
CA SER A 12 -11.72 -9.99 12.75
C SER A 12 -13.04 -10.50 13.34
N GLU A 13 -13.04 -11.73 13.87
CA GLU A 13 -14.19 -12.31 14.58
C GLU A 13 -14.05 -12.08 16.09
N SER A 14 -14.09 -10.82 16.53
CA SER A 14 -14.42 -10.51 17.94
C SER A 14 -15.92 -10.28 18.02
N GLY A 15 -16.63 -11.19 18.70
CA GLY A 15 -18.08 -11.43 18.60
C GLY A 15 -19.07 -10.29 18.91
N GLU A 16 -18.67 -9.02 18.95
CA GLU A 16 -19.59 -7.88 19.08
C GLU A 16 -19.31 -6.68 18.14
N TYR A 17 -18.19 -6.66 17.39
CA TYR A 17 -17.90 -5.66 16.35
C TYR A 17 -17.08 -6.32 15.23
N LYS A 18 -17.53 -6.24 13.97
CA LYS A 18 -16.76 -6.72 12.80
C LYS A 18 -15.87 -5.59 12.29
N ASP A 19 -14.58 -5.63 12.61
CA ASP A 19 -13.60 -4.82 11.93
C ASP A 19 -13.13 -5.55 10.66
N VAL A 20 -13.64 -5.10 9.51
CA VAL A 20 -13.10 -5.49 8.22
C VAL A 20 -11.90 -4.61 7.94
N GLN A 21 -10.71 -5.19 8.03
CA GLN A 21 -9.48 -4.52 7.60
C GLN A 21 -9.21 -4.91 6.14
N VAL A 22 -9.12 -3.90 5.28
CA VAL A 22 -8.81 -4.09 3.86
C VAL A 22 -7.42 -3.57 3.60
N GLU A 23 -6.55 -4.44 3.12
CA GLU A 23 -5.20 -4.08 2.70
C GLU A 23 -5.08 -4.24 1.19
N SER A 24 -4.52 -3.24 0.51
CA SER A 24 -4.28 -3.27 -0.93
C SER A 24 -2.82 -2.98 -1.25
N LEU A 25 -2.19 -3.86 -2.02
CA LEU A 25 -0.85 -3.69 -2.54
C LEU A 25 -0.92 -3.56 -4.06
N ALA A 26 -0.48 -2.42 -4.58
CA ALA A 26 -0.33 -2.17 -5.99
C ALA A 26 1.16 -2.08 -6.35
N THR A 27 1.57 -2.82 -7.37
CA THR A 27 2.95 -2.80 -7.87
C THR A 27 2.97 -2.54 -9.36
N TRP A 28 3.73 -1.53 -9.75
CA TRP A 28 3.97 -1.15 -11.13
C TRP A 28 5.39 -1.55 -11.53
N TRP A 29 5.51 -2.04 -12.76
CA TRP A 29 6.76 -2.53 -13.31
C TRP A 29 7.09 -1.81 -14.62
N TRP A 30 8.37 -1.59 -14.83
CA TRP A 30 8.93 -1.21 -16.12
C TRP A 30 8.73 -2.35 -17.13
N GLU A 31 8.81 -2.05 -18.43
CA GLU A 31 8.67 -3.07 -19.48
C GLU A 31 9.78 -4.13 -19.41
N ASN A 32 10.94 -3.76 -18.86
CA ASN A 32 12.05 -4.67 -18.58
C ASN A 32 11.81 -5.62 -17.38
N GLY A 33 10.66 -5.55 -16.72
CA GLY A 33 10.30 -6.38 -15.56
C GLY A 33 10.88 -5.92 -14.23
N SER A 34 11.56 -4.76 -14.17
CA SER A 34 12.03 -4.18 -12.91
C SER A 34 10.92 -3.39 -12.22
N LYS A 35 10.90 -3.39 -10.88
CA LYS A 35 9.93 -2.61 -10.10
C LYS A 35 10.11 -1.12 -10.39
N LYS A 36 9.00 -0.45 -10.65
CA LYS A 36 8.94 1.00 -10.85
C LYS A 36 8.38 1.69 -9.61
N THR A 37 7.25 1.18 -9.12
CA THR A 37 6.53 1.78 -8.01
C THR A 37 5.80 0.69 -7.23
N GLU A 38 5.69 0.85 -5.93
CA GLU A 38 4.95 -0.01 -5.02
C GLU A 38 4.18 0.90 -4.09
N ARG A 39 2.88 0.67 -3.99
CA ARG A 39 1.99 1.39 -3.08
C ARG A 39 1.21 0.39 -2.28
N TYR A 40 1.16 0.61 -0.99
CA TYR A 40 0.41 -0.19 -0.05
C TYR A 40 -0.56 0.74 0.69
N TYR A 41 -1.80 0.29 0.80
CA TYR A 41 -2.89 0.98 1.48
C TYR A 41 -3.53 0.01 2.48
N LYS A 42 -3.76 0.48 3.69
CA LYS A 42 -4.38 -0.24 4.79
C LYS A 42 -5.54 0.61 5.29
N ASN A 43 -6.76 0.16 4.98
CA ASN A 43 -7.99 0.77 5.44
C ASN A 43 -8.52 -0.02 6.62
N GLY A 44 -8.55 0.61 7.79
CA GLY A 44 -9.24 0.11 8.99
C GLY A 44 -10.57 0.84 9.20
N LEU A 45 -11.58 0.13 9.69
CA LEU A 45 -12.89 0.72 10.02
C LEU A 45 -12.87 1.55 11.31
N GLU A 46 -11.84 1.40 12.16
CA GLU A 46 -11.83 1.98 13.52
C GLU A 46 -11.90 3.51 13.51
N ASP A 47 -11.35 4.18 12.50
CA ASP A 47 -11.48 5.64 12.32
C ASP A 47 -11.51 6.09 10.83
N GLY A 48 -11.58 5.16 9.87
CA GLY A 48 -11.48 5.48 8.44
C GLY A 48 -10.11 6.05 8.02
N LEU A 49 -9.09 5.87 8.87
CA LEU A 49 -7.75 6.39 8.67
C LEU A 49 -6.99 5.50 7.69
N GLU A 50 -6.55 6.11 6.59
CA GLU A 50 -5.78 5.45 5.54
C GLU A 50 -4.31 5.45 5.93
N ASN A 51 -3.82 4.30 6.40
CA ASN A 51 -2.41 4.08 6.64
C ASN A 51 -1.79 3.39 5.41
N GLY A 52 -0.51 3.63 5.11
CA GLY A 52 0.08 3.07 3.91
C GLY A 52 1.54 3.39 3.70
N PHE A 53 2.10 2.91 2.59
CA PHE A 53 3.42 3.33 2.15
C PHE A 53 3.50 3.41 0.63
N ARG A 54 4.40 4.25 0.14
CA ARG A 54 4.78 4.36 -1.26
C ARG A 54 6.29 4.27 -1.39
N LYS A 55 6.72 3.44 -2.33
CA LYS A 55 8.12 3.33 -2.73
C LYS A 55 8.23 3.49 -4.23
N GLU A 56 9.25 4.22 -4.66
CA GLU A 56 9.60 4.36 -6.06
C GLU A 56 11.06 4.04 -6.28
N TRP A 57 11.32 3.37 -7.39
CA TRP A 57 12.66 2.99 -7.80
C TRP A 57 12.95 3.56 -9.19
N ASN A 58 14.22 3.94 -9.39
CA ASN A 58 14.72 4.23 -10.72
C ASN A 58 14.94 2.94 -11.54
N GLU A 59 15.35 3.08 -12.80
CA GLU A 59 15.64 1.96 -13.69
C GLU A 59 16.77 1.05 -13.17
N ASP A 60 17.69 1.60 -12.37
CA ASP A 60 18.79 0.87 -11.70
C ASP A 60 18.34 0.12 -10.42
N ARG A 61 17.02 0.07 -10.14
CA ARG A 61 16.44 -0.55 -8.93
C ARG A 61 16.88 0.11 -7.62
N LYS A 62 17.34 1.35 -7.68
CA LYS A 62 17.66 2.17 -6.52
C LYS A 62 16.40 2.90 -6.06
N LEU A 63 16.09 2.78 -4.78
CA LEU A 63 14.99 3.50 -4.15
C LEU A 63 15.26 5.01 -4.24
N THR A 64 14.36 5.73 -4.88
CA THR A 64 14.45 7.19 -5.08
C THR A 64 13.49 7.95 -4.18
N LEU A 65 12.39 7.32 -3.78
CA LEU A 65 11.40 7.91 -2.90
C LEU A 65 10.81 6.82 -2.02
N GLU A 66 10.72 7.12 -0.73
CA GLU A 66 9.99 6.34 0.25
C GLU A 66 9.14 7.30 1.08
N GLY A 67 7.84 7.04 1.13
CA GLY A 67 6.91 7.79 1.95
C GLY A 67 5.94 6.85 2.64
N ASN A 68 5.47 7.24 3.81
CA ASN A 68 4.44 6.54 4.56
C ASN A 68 3.21 7.43 4.67
N PHE A 69 2.03 6.83 4.63
CA PHE A 69 0.78 7.51 4.92
C PHE A 69 0.42 7.15 6.35
N VAL A 70 0.35 8.15 7.22
CA VAL A 70 -0.12 8.00 8.59
C VAL A 70 -1.39 8.85 8.70
N ASP A 71 -2.53 8.21 8.94
CA ASP A 71 -3.82 8.89 9.09
C ASP A 71 -4.18 9.79 7.89
N GLY A 72 -3.84 9.33 6.67
CA GLY A 72 -4.01 10.09 5.43
C GLY A 72 -2.98 11.20 5.19
N VAL A 73 -2.03 11.42 6.10
CA VAL A 73 -0.92 12.38 5.94
C VAL A 73 0.30 11.66 5.37
N GLU A 74 0.79 12.13 4.22
CA GLU A 74 2.03 11.62 3.61
C GLU A 74 3.26 12.18 4.33
N GLU A 75 4.01 11.31 4.99
CA GLU A 75 5.34 11.59 5.54
C GLU A 75 6.39 11.03 4.58
N ILE A 76 7.15 11.91 3.94
CA ILE A 76 8.24 11.55 3.03
C ILE A 76 9.53 11.44 3.83
N ASN A 77 10.22 10.30 3.72
CA ASN A 77 11.49 10.00 4.38
C ASN A 77 12.71 10.32 3.52
#